data_AF-A0A1E7FCF6-F1
#
_entry.id   AF-A0A1E7FCF6-F1
#
_cell.length_a   1.000
_cell.length_b   1.000
_cell.length_c   1.000
_cell.angle_alpha   90.00
_cell.angle_beta   90.00
_cell.angle_gamma   90.00
#
_symmetry.space_group_name_H-M   'P 1'
#
loop_
_entity.id
_entity.type
_entity.pdbx_description
1 polymer ?
#
loop_
_entity_poly.entity_id
_entity_poly.type
_entity_poly.pdbx_seq_one_letter_code
_entity_poly.pdbx_strand_id
1 'polypeptide(L)'
;MKRSIPVAKASYVTKKSENGVIRSLMDFLRLQSRLEAKNGKPTYAHFLGLSASPVIMNNDGVFDDDNDPSFVQENQFSFLEKSNTDEQKKEPPSLVFRYRFPSNDRLRYLFEDPHYYEDEQSRAGIRSQQQQQQHLRYRHRRHNLSTYMSIMDEVTTFGLISATPQHPRPGVSVTMQSQWGPQKVGSSSSSSSVETATDNDNDDNDASSSMILGEEVDIVTTITKMGRNLGFVRAEVRDPSTGGVICFFDQVKYLPPGWFFSIILTPIGRWFIDNIYLRYNNNNVHHKRSVIAPTQNSNNDHSNDDNNNGNDYSGITDSFHITSDTTASFRFGPQHTNGFGGLHGGFQAILMERLGQAVARNEFLQLFNTTSNSSSSSTTTDDPSGDDVINYHNNNVGVDLDVECERMQVSYQSSASTRRLELCAYVIDPPRLDRPSITLRIEILRHSKQPRDNSNHRKAVVVSEGILTFVEKTSYSKTLKNKQCINTEQDR
;
A
#
# COMPACT_ATOMS: atom_id res chain seq x y z
N MET A 1 21.42 11.67 -28.16
CA MET A 1 20.12 11.53 -28.88
C MET A 1 19.14 10.76 -27.99
N LYS A 2 18.24 11.45 -27.26
CA LYS A 2 17.14 10.80 -26.53
C LYS A 2 16.06 10.41 -27.56
N ARG A 3 15.92 9.11 -27.85
CA ARG A 3 14.79 8.62 -28.67
C ARG A 3 13.53 8.65 -27.78
N SER A 4 12.65 9.62 -28.01
CA SER A 4 11.29 9.56 -27.49
C SER A 4 10.60 8.34 -28.07
N ILE A 5 9.94 7.55 -27.22
CA ILE A 5 9.07 6.45 -27.66
C ILE A 5 7.87 7.13 -28.35
N PRO A 6 7.62 6.92 -29.66
CA PRO A 6 6.45 7.50 -30.30
C PRO A 6 5.20 6.80 -29.75
N VAL A 7 4.45 7.51 -28.91
CA VAL A 7 3.11 7.09 -28.48
C VAL A 7 2.15 7.40 -29.63
N ALA A 8 1.77 6.38 -30.39
CA ALA A 8 0.76 6.52 -31.43
C ALA A 8 -0.61 6.82 -30.78
N LYS A 9 -1.19 7.99 -31.09
CA LYS A 9 -2.58 8.31 -30.71
C LYS A 9 -3.54 7.50 -31.60
N ALA A 10 -3.93 6.31 -31.15
CA ALA A 10 -5.03 5.58 -31.77
C ALA A 10 -6.36 6.24 -31.34
N SER A 11 -6.95 7.06 -32.23
CA SER A 11 -8.31 7.55 -32.05
C SER A 11 -9.29 6.44 -32.42
N TYR A 12 -9.77 5.72 -31.41
CA TYR A 12 -10.85 4.76 -31.57
C TYR A 12 -12.19 5.49 -31.72
N VAL A 13 -12.62 5.75 -32.96
CA VAL A 13 -14.01 6.14 -33.25
C VAL A 13 -14.87 4.87 -33.22
N THR A 14 -15.36 4.49 -32.04
CA THR A 14 -16.26 3.34 -31.88
C THR A 14 -17.72 3.73 -32.10
N LYS A 15 -18.39 3.07 -33.06
CA LYS A 15 -19.85 3.15 -33.24
C LYS A 15 -20.57 2.79 -31.93
N LYS A 16 -21.61 3.56 -31.58
CA LYS A 16 -22.52 3.30 -30.44
C LYS A 16 -23.06 1.86 -30.52
N SER A 17 -22.59 1.01 -29.62
CA SER A 17 -23.21 -0.28 -29.26
C SER A 17 -23.72 -0.13 -27.83
N GLU A 18 -25.00 -0.44 -27.63
CA GLU A 18 -25.82 -0.15 -26.42
C GLU A 18 -25.64 -1.15 -25.26
N ASN A 19 -24.73 -2.12 -25.34
CA ASN A 19 -24.63 -3.15 -24.30
C ASN A 19 -23.35 -3.00 -23.46
N GLY A 20 -23.51 -2.69 -22.17
CA GLY A 20 -22.70 -2.96 -20.96
C GLY A 20 -21.22 -3.41 -20.99
N VAL A 21 -20.46 -3.18 -22.07
CA VAL A 21 -19.04 -3.55 -22.14
C VAL A 21 -18.22 -2.56 -21.33
N ILE A 22 -17.39 -3.06 -20.42
CA ILE A 22 -16.36 -2.30 -19.71
C ILE A 22 -15.32 -1.85 -20.74
N ARG A 23 -15.25 -0.55 -21.04
CA ARG A 23 -14.36 -0.02 -22.09
C ARG A 23 -13.05 0.51 -21.57
N SER A 24 -12.99 0.84 -20.28
CA SER A 24 -11.80 1.40 -19.66
C SER A 24 -11.59 0.88 -18.24
N LEU A 25 -10.39 1.14 -17.72
CA LEU A 25 -10.06 0.87 -16.32
C LEU A 25 -10.99 1.65 -15.40
N MET A 26 -11.36 2.87 -15.76
CA MET A 26 -12.29 3.68 -14.96
C MET A 26 -13.70 3.09 -14.97
N ASP A 27 -14.17 2.55 -16.09
CA ASP A 27 -15.44 1.82 -16.12
C ASP A 27 -15.43 0.59 -15.21
N PHE A 28 -14.31 -0.15 -15.23
CA PHE A 28 -14.11 -1.31 -14.36
C PHE A 28 -14.12 -0.90 -12.89
N LEU A 29 -13.33 0.11 -12.54
CA LEU A 29 -13.21 0.60 -11.16
C LEU A 29 -14.52 1.23 -10.67
N ARG A 30 -15.26 1.93 -11.54
CA ARG A 30 -16.61 2.43 -11.23
C ARG A 30 -17.59 1.28 -11.01
N LEU A 31 -17.56 0.24 -11.84
CA LEU A 31 -18.41 -0.94 -11.67
C LEU A 31 -18.08 -1.65 -10.36
N GLN A 32 -16.81 -1.89 -10.10
CA GLN A 32 -16.32 -2.48 -8.87
C GLN A 32 -16.71 -1.64 -7.65
N SER A 33 -16.49 -0.33 -7.73
CA SER A 33 -16.90 0.62 -6.70
C SER A 33 -18.42 0.58 -6.48
N ARG A 34 -19.26 0.49 -7.53
CA ARG A 34 -20.71 0.31 -7.35
C ARG A 34 -21.08 -1.02 -6.66
N LEU A 35 -20.33 -2.08 -6.90
CA LEU A 35 -20.52 -3.38 -6.24
C LEU A 35 -20.04 -3.37 -4.78
N GLU A 36 -19.03 -2.55 -4.47
CA GLU A 36 -18.43 -2.41 -3.13
C GLU A 36 -19.13 -1.36 -2.26
N ALA A 37 -19.68 -0.30 -2.87
CA ALA A 37 -20.32 0.84 -2.21
C ALA A 37 -21.65 0.43 -1.59
N LYS A 38 -21.57 -0.25 -0.45
CA LYS A 38 -22.71 -0.48 0.43
C LYS A 38 -22.79 0.67 1.44
N ASN A 39 -23.96 1.27 1.57
CA ASN A 39 -24.30 2.29 2.57
C ASN A 39 -23.56 3.63 2.42
N GLY A 40 -23.22 4.05 1.19
CA GLY A 40 -22.55 5.33 0.95
C GLY A 40 -21.11 5.42 1.47
N LYS A 41 -20.51 4.30 1.90
CA LYS A 41 -19.12 4.28 2.37
C LYS A 41 -18.14 4.23 1.18
N PRO A 42 -16.98 4.91 1.29
CA PRO A 42 -15.95 4.87 0.27
C PRO A 42 -15.44 3.44 0.06
N THR A 43 -15.17 3.11 -1.21
CA THR A 43 -14.70 1.78 -1.62
C THR A 43 -13.18 1.69 -1.58
N TYR A 44 -12.64 0.48 -1.72
CA TYR A 44 -11.20 0.30 -1.73
C TYR A 44 -10.55 1.02 -2.91
N ALA A 45 -11.15 0.90 -4.10
CA ALA A 45 -10.72 1.63 -5.28
C ALA A 45 -10.82 3.15 -5.08
N HIS A 46 -11.86 3.63 -4.38
CA HIS A 46 -11.98 5.06 -4.08
C HIS A 46 -10.87 5.54 -3.15
N PHE A 47 -10.54 4.73 -2.15
CA PHE A 47 -9.45 4.99 -1.24
C PHE A 47 -8.10 5.11 -1.97
N LEU A 48 -7.85 4.24 -2.96
CA LEU A 48 -6.65 4.28 -3.80
C LEU A 48 -6.63 5.42 -4.83
N GLY A 49 -7.65 6.30 -4.85
CA GLY A 49 -7.80 7.32 -5.89
C GLY A 49 -8.02 6.74 -7.28
N LEU A 50 -8.43 5.47 -7.38
CA LEU A 50 -8.71 4.77 -8.63
C LEU A 50 -10.16 4.99 -9.07
N SER A 51 -11.08 5.15 -8.13
CA SER A 51 -12.49 5.48 -8.38
C SER A 51 -12.76 6.94 -8.05
N ALA A 52 -13.49 7.63 -8.94
CA ALA A 52 -14.13 8.90 -8.58
C ALA A 52 -14.93 8.74 -7.27
N SER A 53 -15.03 9.81 -6.49
CA SER A 53 -15.90 9.84 -5.31
C SER A 53 -17.27 9.32 -5.66
N PRO A 54 -17.91 8.47 -4.81
CA PRO A 54 -19.33 8.26 -4.96
C PRO A 54 -19.92 9.66 -5.01
N VAL A 55 -20.47 10.03 -6.17
CA VAL A 55 -21.16 11.30 -6.34
C VAL A 55 -22.20 11.28 -5.23
N ILE A 56 -21.95 12.06 -4.18
CA ILE A 56 -22.95 12.28 -3.15
C ILE A 56 -23.99 13.07 -3.91
N MET A 57 -25.02 12.36 -4.39
CA MET A 57 -26.20 13.02 -4.89
C MET A 57 -26.77 13.77 -3.70
N ASN A 58 -26.46 15.07 -3.63
CA ASN A 58 -27.23 15.97 -2.80
C ASN A 58 -28.70 15.77 -3.20
N ASN A 59 -29.62 15.90 -2.24
CA ASN A 59 -31.05 15.66 -2.46
C ASN A 59 -31.63 16.48 -3.64
N ASP A 60 -30.92 17.51 -4.09
CA ASP A 60 -31.32 18.40 -5.18
C ASP A 60 -30.83 17.96 -6.57
N GLY A 61 -30.08 16.86 -6.68
CA GLY A 61 -29.65 16.30 -7.98
C GLY A 61 -28.64 17.16 -8.76
N VAL A 62 -28.04 18.16 -8.13
CA VAL A 62 -27.01 19.03 -8.74
C VAL A 62 -25.62 18.45 -8.48
N PHE A 63 -24.82 18.31 -9.54
CA PHE A 63 -23.44 17.84 -9.50
C PHE A 63 -22.51 19.04 -9.26
N ASP A 64 -21.77 19.06 -8.16
CA ASP A 64 -20.60 19.94 -7.99
C ASP A 64 -19.37 19.22 -8.58
N ASP A 65 -19.14 19.37 -9.88
CA ASP A 65 -18.14 18.61 -10.65
C ASP A 65 -16.74 19.28 -10.70
N ASP A 66 -16.62 20.54 -10.25
CA ASP A 66 -15.48 21.39 -10.67
C ASP A 66 -14.28 21.49 -9.68
N ASN A 67 -14.32 20.92 -8.47
CA ASN A 67 -13.32 21.27 -7.44
C ASN A 67 -12.45 20.15 -6.85
N ASP A 68 -12.52 18.89 -7.31
CA ASP A 68 -11.63 17.84 -6.79
C ASP A 68 -10.61 17.37 -7.84
N PRO A 69 -9.38 17.94 -7.91
CA PRO A 69 -8.38 17.64 -8.95
C PRO A 69 -7.76 16.24 -8.87
N SER A 70 -8.29 15.33 -8.04
CA SER A 70 -7.77 13.97 -7.81
C SER A 70 -8.14 12.93 -8.88
N PHE A 71 -8.44 13.37 -10.11
CA PHE A 71 -8.91 12.50 -11.18
C PHE A 71 -7.77 11.79 -11.94
N VAL A 72 -7.89 10.47 -12.10
CA VAL A 72 -7.16 9.72 -13.14
C VAL A 72 -7.70 10.18 -14.49
N GLN A 73 -6.87 10.90 -15.27
CA GLN A 73 -7.26 11.32 -16.61
C GLN A 73 -7.31 10.13 -17.56
N GLU A 74 -8.49 9.85 -18.11
CA GLU A 74 -8.76 8.72 -19.00
C GLU A 74 -8.11 8.87 -20.38
N ASN A 75 -7.55 10.04 -20.69
CA ASN A 75 -7.22 10.47 -22.05
C ASN A 75 -6.02 9.75 -22.71
N GLN A 76 -5.45 8.71 -22.08
CA GLN A 76 -4.26 8.00 -22.61
C GLN A 76 -4.30 6.46 -22.46
N PHE A 77 -5.48 5.82 -22.51
CA PHE A 77 -5.51 4.38 -22.78
C PHE A 77 -5.12 4.13 -24.24
N SER A 78 -3.87 3.76 -24.47
CA SER A 78 -3.45 3.18 -25.74
C SER A 78 -3.07 1.73 -25.51
N PHE A 79 -3.83 0.82 -26.10
CA PHE A 79 -3.25 -0.46 -26.45
C PHE A 79 -2.17 -0.12 -27.48
N LEU A 80 -0.92 -0.49 -27.21
CA LEU A 80 0.08 -0.54 -28.27
C LEU A 80 -0.34 -1.67 -29.21
N GLU A 81 -1.29 -1.35 -30.09
CA GLU A 81 -1.70 -2.24 -31.17
C GLU A 81 -0.50 -2.44 -32.07
N LYS A 82 -0.11 -3.70 -32.22
CA LYS A 82 0.94 -4.08 -33.15
C LYS A 82 0.53 -3.66 -34.54
N SER A 83 1.36 -2.82 -35.18
CA SER A 83 1.31 -2.69 -36.63
C SER A 83 1.56 -4.07 -37.23
N ASN A 84 0.57 -4.60 -37.96
CA ASN A 84 0.63 -5.86 -38.71
C ASN A 84 1.77 -5.82 -39.75
N THR A 85 3.00 -6.03 -39.29
CA THR A 85 4.17 -6.23 -40.15
C THR A 85 4.64 -7.66 -39.88
N ASP A 86 4.61 -8.48 -40.92
CA ASP A 86 4.59 -9.95 -40.88
C ASP A 86 5.81 -10.64 -40.25
N GLU A 87 6.81 -9.92 -39.75
CA GLU A 87 8.07 -10.50 -39.27
C GLU A 87 8.45 -10.16 -37.81
N GLN A 88 7.65 -9.39 -37.08
CA GLN A 88 7.98 -9.11 -35.69
C GLN A 88 7.61 -10.28 -34.77
N LYS A 89 8.63 -10.84 -34.10
CA LYS A 89 8.51 -11.77 -32.96
C LYS A 89 7.30 -11.37 -32.11
N LYS A 90 6.46 -12.35 -31.74
CA LYS A 90 5.25 -12.14 -30.94
C LYS A 90 5.61 -11.61 -29.54
N GLU A 91 5.87 -10.31 -29.42
CA GLU A 91 5.98 -9.65 -28.12
C GLU A 91 4.66 -9.83 -27.34
N PRO A 92 4.71 -10.02 -26.01
CA PRO A 92 3.52 -10.15 -25.20
C PRO A 92 2.66 -8.87 -25.28
N PRO A 93 1.32 -8.98 -25.15
CA PRO A 93 0.46 -7.82 -25.11
C PRO A 93 0.77 -6.98 -23.86
N SER A 94 0.97 -5.67 -24.06
CA SER A 94 1.21 -4.70 -23.00
C SER A 94 0.16 -3.60 -23.00
N LEU A 95 -0.23 -3.15 -21.81
CA LEU A 95 -1.13 -2.04 -21.57
C LEU A 95 -0.34 -0.95 -20.85
N VAL A 96 -0.43 0.28 -21.35
CA VAL A 96 0.19 1.44 -20.72
C VAL A 96 -0.91 2.32 -20.16
N PHE A 97 -0.79 2.67 -18.89
CA PHE A 97 -1.71 3.51 -18.15
C PHE A 97 -0.95 4.66 -17.52
N ARG A 98 -1.37 5.89 -17.79
CA ARG A 98 -0.89 7.03 -17.01
C ARG A 98 -1.77 7.18 -15.77
N TYR A 99 -1.16 7.09 -14.59
CA TYR A 99 -1.83 7.24 -13.32
C TYR A 99 -1.27 8.44 -12.59
N ARG A 100 -2.15 9.29 -12.08
CA ARG A 100 -1.77 10.42 -11.24
C ARG A 100 -2.15 10.09 -9.82
N PHE A 101 -1.17 10.13 -8.91
CA PHE A 101 -1.49 9.97 -7.50
C PHE A 101 -2.41 11.12 -7.08
N PRO A 102 -3.52 10.83 -6.38
CA PRO A 102 -4.36 11.89 -5.86
C PRO A 102 -3.52 12.74 -4.90
N SER A 103 -3.57 14.07 -5.05
CA SER A 103 -2.92 15.01 -4.13
C SER A 103 -3.54 14.99 -2.72
N ASN A 104 -4.58 14.20 -2.52
CA ASN A 104 -5.40 14.17 -1.32
C ASN A 104 -4.67 13.45 -0.17
N ASP A 105 -4.77 14.01 1.04
CA ASP A 105 -4.18 13.46 2.27
C ASP A 105 -4.68 12.05 2.60
N ARG A 106 -5.74 11.56 1.93
CA ARG A 106 -6.29 10.21 2.09
C ARG A 106 -5.26 9.09 1.99
N LEU A 107 -4.37 9.11 1.01
CA LEU A 107 -3.32 8.09 0.89
C LEU A 107 -2.28 8.19 2.01
N ARG A 108 -2.10 9.37 2.63
CA ARG A 108 -1.20 9.53 3.78
C ARG A 108 -1.70 8.74 4.99
N TYR A 109 -3.01 8.75 5.24
CA TYR A 109 -3.61 8.04 6.39
C TYR A 109 -3.45 6.52 6.36
N LEU A 110 -3.12 5.88 5.22
CA LEU A 110 -2.77 4.45 5.22
C LEU A 110 -1.51 4.15 6.03
N PHE A 111 -0.62 5.12 6.10
CA PHE A 111 0.78 4.90 6.47
C PHE A 111 1.20 5.74 7.65
N GLU A 112 0.51 6.86 7.90
CA GLU A 112 0.70 7.63 9.12
C GLU A 112 0.10 6.87 10.30
N ASP A 113 0.89 6.75 11.37
CA ASP A 113 0.39 6.29 12.65
C ASP A 113 -0.48 7.41 13.24
N PRO A 114 -1.81 7.22 13.36
CA PRO A 114 -2.69 8.27 13.87
C PRO A 114 -2.26 8.73 15.27
N HIS A 115 -1.60 7.88 16.06
CA HIS A 115 -1.10 8.21 17.39
C HIS A 115 0.08 9.18 17.38
N TYR A 116 0.80 9.33 16.26
CA TYR A 116 1.91 10.29 16.19
C TYR A 116 1.40 11.75 16.29
N TYR A 117 0.20 12.05 15.79
CA TYR A 117 -0.33 13.42 15.75
C TYR A 117 -0.98 13.89 17.06
N GLU A 118 -1.64 13.00 17.81
CA GLU A 118 -2.34 13.38 19.05
C GLU A 118 -1.36 13.77 20.18
N ASP A 119 -0.22 13.09 20.27
CA ASP A 119 0.83 13.41 21.25
C ASP A 119 1.61 14.70 20.90
N GLU A 120 1.72 15.06 19.62
CA GLU A 120 2.33 16.33 19.21
C GLU A 120 1.39 17.52 19.38
N GLN A 121 0.09 17.39 19.09
CA GLN A 121 -0.88 18.48 19.28
C GLN A 121 -1.07 18.87 20.74
N SER A 122 -1.04 17.90 21.66
CA SER A 122 -1.09 18.18 23.10
C SER A 122 0.18 18.87 23.64
N ARG A 123 1.32 18.77 22.94
CA ARG A 123 2.57 19.49 23.24
C ARG A 123 2.75 20.82 22.49
N ALA A 124 1.90 21.11 21.50
CA ALA A 124 2.07 22.19 20.54
C ALA A 124 1.73 23.62 21.02
N GLY A 125 1.45 23.82 22.31
CA GLY A 125 1.06 25.13 22.85
C GLY A 125 2.09 26.27 22.69
N ILE A 126 3.31 26.05 22.17
CA ILE A 126 4.39 27.08 22.22
C ILE A 126 5.20 27.29 20.91
N ARG A 127 5.09 26.54 19.81
CA ARG A 127 6.04 26.73 18.66
C ARG A 127 5.44 26.64 17.25
N SER A 128 4.96 27.77 16.73
CA SER A 128 4.45 27.92 15.36
C SER A 128 5.50 27.79 14.24
N GLN A 129 6.79 28.03 14.52
CA GLN A 129 7.85 27.89 13.50
C GLN A 129 8.35 26.45 13.31
N GLN A 130 8.31 25.61 14.36
CA GLN A 130 8.75 24.21 14.26
C GLN A 130 7.74 23.36 13.46
N GLN A 131 6.44 23.67 13.56
CA GLN A 131 5.39 23.02 12.78
C GLN A 131 5.53 23.24 11.27
N GLN A 132 5.95 24.43 10.81
CA GLN A 132 6.17 24.67 9.38
C GLN A 132 7.35 23.87 8.80
N GLN A 133 8.45 23.74 9.54
CA GLN A 133 9.59 22.93 9.07
C GLN A 133 9.27 21.43 9.06
N GLN A 134 8.51 20.94 10.03
CA GLN A 134 8.03 19.56 10.02
C GLN A 134 7.09 19.31 8.82
N HIS A 135 6.15 20.21 8.54
CA HIS A 135 5.26 20.11 7.37
C HIS A 135 6.00 20.02 6.04
N LEU A 136 7.15 20.71 5.90
CA LEU A 136 7.99 20.62 4.71
C LEU A 136 8.71 19.27 4.60
N ARG A 137 9.16 18.67 5.72
CA ARG A 137 9.75 17.32 5.71
C ARG A 137 8.75 16.24 5.29
N TYR A 138 7.48 16.36 5.71
CA TYR A 138 6.42 15.43 5.32
C TYR A 138 6.10 15.47 3.82
N ARG A 139 6.44 16.56 3.12
CA ARG A 139 6.13 16.73 1.69
C ARG A 139 6.95 15.82 0.77
N HIS A 140 8.04 15.23 1.26
CA HIS A 140 8.99 14.43 0.47
C HIS A 140 8.96 12.92 0.78
N ARG A 141 7.99 12.43 1.55
CA ARG A 141 7.95 11.00 1.88
C ARG A 141 7.49 10.20 0.67
N ARG A 142 8.33 9.25 0.23
CA ARG A 142 7.97 8.30 -0.83
C ARG A 142 6.75 7.48 -0.39
N HIS A 143 5.88 7.16 -1.33
CA HIS A 143 4.82 6.19 -1.10
C HIS A 143 5.43 4.81 -0.76
N ASN A 144 4.82 4.12 0.19
CA ASN A 144 5.20 2.77 0.58
C ASN A 144 5.04 1.79 -0.59
N LEU A 145 5.86 0.74 -0.63
CA LEU A 145 5.88 -0.23 -1.73
C LEU A 145 4.55 -0.99 -1.86
N SER A 146 3.88 -1.26 -0.74
CA SER A 146 2.54 -1.85 -0.68
C SER A 146 1.46 -0.97 -1.31
N THR A 147 1.62 0.36 -1.32
CA THR A 147 0.70 1.29 -2.02
C THR A 147 0.66 0.96 -3.50
N TYR A 148 1.84 0.90 -4.12
CA TYR A 148 1.96 0.55 -5.52
C TYR A 148 1.49 -0.87 -5.75
N MET A 149 1.85 -1.81 -4.86
CA MET A 149 1.42 -3.20 -5.02
C MET A 149 -0.11 -3.34 -4.94
N SER A 150 -0.76 -2.53 -4.12
CA SER A 150 -2.21 -2.43 -4.03
C SER A 150 -2.85 -1.89 -5.30
N ILE A 151 -2.32 -0.80 -5.86
CA ILE A 151 -2.77 -0.27 -7.14
C ILE A 151 -2.56 -1.31 -8.25
N MET A 152 -1.40 -1.97 -8.27
CA MET A 152 -1.08 -3.00 -9.26
C MET A 152 -2.00 -4.22 -9.14
N ASP A 153 -2.45 -4.59 -7.94
CA ASP A 153 -3.42 -5.68 -7.74
C ASP A 153 -4.69 -5.45 -8.58
N GLU A 154 -5.20 -4.21 -8.59
CA GLU A 154 -6.38 -3.83 -9.37
C GLU A 154 -6.06 -3.66 -10.87
N VAL A 155 -4.98 -2.94 -11.20
CA VAL A 155 -4.61 -2.65 -12.61
C VAL A 155 -4.28 -3.94 -13.39
N THR A 156 -3.59 -4.89 -12.77
CA THR A 156 -3.28 -6.16 -13.44
C THR A 156 -4.50 -7.09 -13.52
N THR A 157 -5.45 -6.99 -12.56
CA THR A 157 -6.75 -7.67 -12.67
C THR A 157 -7.52 -7.16 -13.86
N PHE A 158 -7.60 -5.83 -14.01
CA PHE A 158 -8.19 -5.20 -15.18
C PHE A 158 -7.49 -5.63 -16.48
N GLY A 159 -6.15 -5.64 -16.50
CA GLY A 159 -5.41 -6.06 -17.69
C GLY A 159 -5.77 -7.48 -18.17
N LEU A 160 -5.94 -8.43 -17.25
CA LEU A 160 -6.38 -9.79 -17.59
C LEU A 160 -7.83 -9.85 -18.11
N ILE A 161 -8.72 -9.04 -17.54
CA ILE A 161 -10.11 -8.90 -17.99
C ILE A 161 -10.13 -8.35 -19.42
N SER A 162 -9.36 -7.29 -19.69
CA SER A 162 -9.28 -6.64 -21.00
C SER A 162 -8.67 -7.56 -22.06
N ALA A 163 -7.75 -8.44 -21.69
CA ALA A 163 -7.17 -9.41 -22.60
C ALA A 163 -8.11 -10.58 -22.95
N THR A 164 -9.22 -10.75 -22.23
CA THR A 164 -10.21 -11.81 -22.47
C THR A 164 -11.64 -11.27 -22.61
N PRO A 165 -11.89 -10.35 -23.56
CA PRO A 165 -13.15 -9.60 -23.61
C PRO A 165 -14.38 -10.48 -23.83
N GLN A 166 -14.24 -11.63 -24.49
CA GLN A 166 -15.33 -12.58 -24.71
C GLN A 166 -15.77 -13.28 -23.42
N HIS A 167 -14.84 -13.48 -22.49
CA HIS A 167 -15.05 -14.23 -21.25
C HIS A 167 -14.21 -13.60 -20.13
N PRO A 168 -14.59 -12.41 -19.64
CA PRO A 168 -13.83 -11.71 -18.61
C PRO A 168 -13.77 -12.57 -17.34
N ARG A 169 -12.56 -12.77 -16.82
CA ARG A 169 -12.32 -13.54 -15.59
C ARG A 169 -11.66 -12.63 -14.57
N PRO A 170 -12.38 -12.21 -13.52
CA PRO A 170 -11.75 -11.44 -12.45
C PRO A 170 -10.70 -12.33 -11.78
N GLY A 171 -9.44 -11.94 -11.93
CA GLY A 171 -8.31 -12.65 -11.34
C GLY A 171 -8.27 -12.44 -9.83
N VAL A 172 -8.03 -13.50 -9.07
CA VAL A 172 -7.71 -13.40 -7.63
C VAL A 172 -6.21 -13.58 -7.46
N SER A 173 -5.55 -12.69 -6.74
CA SER A 173 -4.11 -12.80 -6.52
C SER A 173 -3.72 -14.08 -5.78
N VAL A 174 -2.75 -14.80 -6.34
CA VAL A 174 -2.14 -16.01 -5.79
C VAL A 174 -0.77 -15.66 -5.22
N THR A 175 0.04 -14.94 -6.00
CA THR A 175 1.30 -14.37 -5.55
C THR A 175 1.47 -12.97 -6.12
N MET A 176 2.05 -12.07 -5.33
CA MET A 176 2.51 -10.77 -5.81
C MET A 176 3.92 -10.55 -5.30
N GLN A 177 4.79 -10.10 -6.18
CA GLN A 177 6.15 -9.69 -5.85
C GLN A 177 6.33 -8.25 -6.31
N SER A 178 7.00 -7.45 -5.49
CA SER A 178 7.38 -6.09 -5.81
C SER A 178 8.79 -5.79 -5.33
N GLN A 179 9.46 -4.89 -6.06
CA GLN A 179 10.79 -4.40 -5.71
C GLN A 179 10.97 -3.00 -6.30
N TRP A 180 11.68 -2.12 -5.60
CA TRP A 180 12.12 -0.87 -6.20
C TRP A 180 13.03 -1.10 -7.41
N GLY A 181 12.95 -0.19 -8.36
CA GLY A 181 13.81 -0.17 -9.53
C GLY A 181 15.25 0.13 -9.16
N PRO A 182 16.21 -0.13 -10.06
CA PRO A 182 17.58 0.26 -9.83
C PRO A 182 17.59 1.77 -9.55
N GLN A 183 18.08 2.14 -8.37
CA GLN A 183 18.36 3.55 -8.13
C GLN A 183 19.30 3.99 -9.24
N LYS A 184 18.95 5.06 -9.96
CA LYS A 184 19.90 5.75 -10.81
C LYS A 184 20.97 6.28 -9.87
N VAL A 185 21.94 5.44 -9.53
CA VAL A 185 23.21 5.88 -8.98
C VAL A 185 23.66 6.90 -9.99
N GLY A 186 23.58 8.18 -9.60
CA GLY A 186 23.85 9.30 -10.49
C GLY A 186 25.08 8.89 -11.27
N SER A 187 24.92 8.68 -12.58
CA SER A 187 26.02 8.41 -13.46
C SER A 187 26.83 9.68 -13.38
N SER A 188 27.74 9.73 -12.40
CA SER A 188 28.77 10.73 -12.24
C SER A 188 29.50 10.64 -13.56
N SER A 189 29.11 11.52 -14.46
CA SER A 189 29.80 11.77 -15.70
C SER A 189 31.18 12.23 -15.26
N SER A 190 32.07 11.27 -15.11
CA SER A 190 33.52 11.41 -15.12
C SER A 190 33.93 11.81 -16.55
N SER A 191 33.33 12.89 -17.06
CA SER A 191 33.95 13.67 -18.12
C SER A 191 35.07 14.43 -17.44
N SER A 192 36.27 13.86 -17.50
CA SER A 192 37.52 14.55 -17.22
C SER A 192 37.68 15.72 -18.20
N SER A 193 37.09 16.87 -17.88
CA SER A 193 37.51 18.15 -18.43
C SER A 193 38.18 18.91 -17.30
N VAL A 194 39.50 18.95 -17.42
CA VAL A 194 40.44 19.80 -16.70
C VAL A 194 39.99 21.27 -16.74
N GLU A 195 40.27 22.01 -15.65
CA GLU A 195 40.21 23.48 -15.47
C GLU A 195 38.79 24.08 -15.36
N THR A 196 38.41 24.85 -14.33
CA THR A 196 39.12 25.83 -13.48
C THR A 196 38.42 25.93 -12.12
N ALA A 197 39.19 26.13 -11.05
CA ALA A 197 38.70 26.32 -9.69
C ALA A 197 37.88 27.63 -9.57
N THR A 198 36.59 27.52 -9.31
CA THR A 198 35.81 28.55 -8.63
C THR A 198 35.11 27.89 -7.45
N ASP A 199 35.67 28.16 -6.26
CA ASP A 199 35.10 27.80 -4.97
C ASP A 199 33.77 28.52 -4.77
N ASN A 200 32.72 27.72 -4.53
CA ASN A 200 31.40 28.04 -3.97
C ASN A 200 30.35 27.35 -4.82
N ASP A 201 29.86 26.19 -4.37
CA ASP A 201 28.46 25.77 -4.50
C ASP A 201 28.27 24.44 -3.75
N ASN A 202 27.74 24.55 -2.52
CA ASN A 202 27.30 23.45 -1.65
C ASN A 202 25.90 22.93 -2.04
N ASP A 203 25.59 22.87 -3.34
CA ASP A 203 24.32 22.32 -3.80
C ASP A 203 24.43 20.79 -3.90
N ASP A 204 24.37 20.16 -2.73
CA ASP A 204 24.04 18.74 -2.53
C ASP A 204 22.61 18.47 -3.04
N ASN A 205 22.41 18.60 -4.34
CA ASN A 205 21.22 18.11 -5.04
C ASN A 205 21.32 16.59 -5.14
N ASP A 206 21.07 15.94 -4.01
CA ASP A 206 20.91 14.50 -3.89
C ASP A 206 19.61 14.11 -4.63
N ALA A 207 19.72 14.03 -5.96
CA ALA A 207 18.66 13.74 -6.93
C ALA A 207 18.21 12.27 -6.86
N SER A 208 18.07 11.75 -5.64
CA SER A 208 17.29 10.54 -5.42
C SER A 208 15.85 10.93 -5.75
N SER A 209 15.37 10.44 -6.90
CA SER A 209 14.00 10.61 -7.41
C SER A 209 13.00 10.00 -6.40
N SER A 210 12.77 10.71 -5.30
CA SER A 210 11.63 10.51 -4.44
C SER A 210 10.46 11.18 -5.11
N MET A 211 9.56 10.38 -5.69
CA MET A 211 8.33 10.93 -6.22
C MET A 211 7.60 11.72 -5.15
N ILE A 212 7.33 12.97 -5.46
CA ILE A 212 6.57 13.88 -4.61
C ILE A 212 5.08 13.58 -4.82
N LEU A 213 4.29 13.73 -3.75
CA LEU A 213 2.83 13.64 -3.81
C LEU A 213 2.26 14.52 -4.94
N GLY A 214 1.37 13.94 -5.76
CA GLY A 214 0.74 14.61 -6.89
C GLY A 214 1.47 14.42 -8.23
N GLU A 215 2.59 13.68 -8.25
CA GLU A 215 3.28 13.29 -9.47
C GLU A 215 2.50 12.23 -10.27
N GLU A 216 2.66 12.31 -11.60
CA GLU A 216 2.15 11.33 -12.54
C GLU A 216 3.16 10.18 -12.70
N VAL A 217 2.66 8.97 -12.85
CA VAL A 217 3.42 7.75 -13.15
C VAL A 217 2.85 7.05 -14.36
N ASP A 218 3.73 6.47 -15.18
CA ASP A 218 3.35 5.57 -16.25
C ASP A 218 3.43 4.13 -15.75
N ILE A 219 2.28 3.46 -15.66
CA ILE A 219 2.14 2.04 -15.31
C ILE A 219 2.09 1.23 -16.60
N VAL A 220 3.10 0.41 -16.83
CA VAL A 220 3.17 -0.50 -17.98
C VAL A 220 2.89 -1.91 -17.48
N THR A 221 1.72 -2.47 -17.80
CA THR A 221 1.43 -3.89 -17.53
C THR A 221 1.65 -4.74 -18.76
N THR A 222 2.15 -5.95 -18.58
CA THR A 222 2.48 -6.89 -19.65
C THR A 222 2.02 -8.27 -19.23
N ILE A 223 1.11 -8.87 -20.01
CA ILE A 223 0.63 -10.23 -19.75
C ILE A 223 1.66 -11.19 -20.34
N THR A 224 2.51 -11.73 -19.48
CA THR A 224 3.64 -12.58 -19.91
C THR A 224 3.17 -13.97 -20.30
N LYS A 225 2.14 -14.50 -19.62
CA LYS A 225 1.55 -15.81 -19.91
C LYS A 225 0.11 -15.84 -19.43
N MET A 226 -0.78 -16.42 -20.24
CA MET A 226 -2.16 -16.67 -19.85
C MET A 226 -2.50 -18.14 -20.08
N GLY A 227 -2.79 -18.84 -18.99
CA GLY A 227 -3.22 -20.24 -18.98
C GLY A 227 -4.73 -20.38 -18.77
N ARG A 228 -5.18 -21.63 -18.57
CA ARG A 228 -6.60 -21.92 -18.33
C ARG A 228 -7.13 -21.29 -17.04
N ASN A 229 -6.34 -21.39 -15.96
CA ASN A 229 -6.73 -20.97 -14.61
C ASN A 229 -5.73 -19.99 -13.97
N LEU A 230 -4.68 -19.58 -14.67
CA LEU A 230 -3.64 -18.70 -14.16
C LEU A 230 -3.28 -17.64 -15.20
N GLY A 231 -3.20 -16.39 -14.77
CA GLY A 231 -2.63 -15.28 -15.53
C GLY A 231 -1.34 -14.81 -14.86
N PHE A 232 -0.28 -14.66 -15.64
CA PHE A 232 1.00 -14.14 -15.22
C PHE A 232 1.12 -12.73 -15.81
N VAL A 233 1.28 -11.75 -14.94
CA VAL A 233 1.31 -10.33 -15.32
C VAL A 233 2.54 -9.72 -14.69
N ARG A 234 3.35 -9.06 -15.51
CA ARG A 234 4.41 -8.16 -15.05
C ARG A 234 3.90 -6.74 -15.14
N ALA A 235 4.20 -5.90 -14.16
CA ALA A 235 3.94 -4.47 -14.24
C ALA A 235 5.18 -3.68 -13.88
N GLU A 236 5.35 -2.52 -14.49
CA GLU A 236 6.43 -1.59 -14.22
C GLU A 236 5.82 -0.22 -13.99
N VAL A 237 6.24 0.45 -12.93
CA VAL A 237 5.89 1.85 -12.69
C VAL A 237 7.08 2.68 -13.13
N ARG A 238 6.85 3.65 -14.01
CA ARG A 238 7.88 4.47 -14.63
C ARG A 238 7.60 5.94 -14.37
N ASP A 239 8.67 6.69 -14.20
CA ASP A 239 8.61 8.15 -14.19
C ASP A 239 8.39 8.63 -15.63
N PRO A 240 7.30 9.37 -15.91
CA PRO A 240 6.98 9.83 -17.27
C PRO A 240 8.00 10.84 -17.81
N SER A 241 8.70 11.57 -16.94
CA SER A 241 9.67 12.59 -17.33
C SER A 241 11.00 11.99 -17.75
N THR A 242 11.50 10.99 -17.01
CA THR A 242 12.80 10.37 -17.28
C THR A 242 12.72 9.01 -17.97
N GLY A 243 11.54 8.40 -18.03
CA GLY A 243 11.33 7.02 -18.46
C GLY A 243 11.97 5.96 -17.55
N GLY A 244 12.52 6.38 -16.40
CA GLY A 244 13.18 5.50 -15.45
C GLY A 244 12.17 4.61 -14.73
N VAL A 245 12.53 3.35 -14.49
CA VAL A 245 11.68 2.45 -13.72
C VAL A 245 11.82 2.78 -12.23
N ILE A 246 10.68 2.99 -11.60
CA ILE A 246 10.52 3.30 -10.18
C ILE A 246 10.41 2.00 -9.39
N CYS A 247 9.55 1.09 -9.83
CA CYS A 247 9.39 -0.23 -9.23
C CYS A 247 8.84 -1.25 -10.24
N PHE A 248 9.13 -2.52 -9.96
CA PHE A 248 8.70 -3.68 -10.74
C PHE A 248 7.74 -4.53 -9.92
N PHE A 249 6.82 -5.18 -10.63
CA PHE A 249 5.85 -6.09 -10.06
C PHE A 249 5.73 -7.34 -10.91
N ASP A 250 5.68 -8.50 -10.27
CA ASP A 250 5.34 -9.77 -10.89
C ASP A 250 4.17 -10.38 -10.13
N GLN A 251 3.07 -10.65 -10.83
CA GLN A 251 1.84 -11.15 -10.24
C GLN A 251 1.38 -12.43 -10.93
N VAL A 252 0.88 -13.35 -10.11
CA VAL A 252 0.14 -14.54 -10.56
C VAL A 252 -1.27 -14.43 -10.03
N LYS A 253 -2.23 -14.45 -10.94
CA LYS A 253 -3.66 -14.37 -10.63
C LYS A 253 -4.37 -15.66 -11.03
N TYR A 254 -5.16 -16.19 -10.13
CA TYR A 254 -6.08 -17.28 -10.39
C TYR A 254 -7.26 -16.78 -11.21
N LEU A 255 -7.47 -17.38 -12.37
CA LEU A 255 -8.56 -17.11 -13.28
C LEU A 255 -9.64 -18.18 -13.08
N PRO A 256 -10.80 -17.86 -12.47
CA PRO A 256 -11.83 -18.86 -12.24
C PRO A 256 -12.34 -19.44 -13.59
N PRO A 257 -12.42 -20.78 -13.73
CA PRO A 257 -12.86 -21.40 -14.97
C PRO A 257 -14.37 -21.17 -15.19
N GLY A 258 -14.74 -20.35 -16.17
CA GLY A 258 -16.14 -20.12 -16.56
C GLY A 258 -16.92 -19.36 -15.50
N TRP A 259 -16.99 -18.04 -15.63
CA TRP A 259 -17.57 -17.15 -14.61
C TRP A 259 -19.04 -17.46 -14.28
N PHE A 260 -19.82 -17.98 -15.24
CA PHE A 260 -21.25 -18.21 -15.05
C PHE A 260 -21.55 -19.59 -14.46
N PHE A 261 -20.90 -20.65 -14.94
CA PHE A 261 -21.22 -22.02 -14.50
C PHE A 261 -20.44 -22.47 -13.26
N SER A 262 -19.20 -22.00 -13.03
CA SER A 262 -18.46 -22.40 -11.83
C SER A 262 -18.94 -21.70 -10.56
N ILE A 263 -19.45 -20.47 -10.68
CA ILE A 263 -20.04 -19.74 -9.55
C ILE A 263 -21.42 -20.30 -9.19
N ILE A 264 -22.18 -20.91 -10.10
CA ILE A 264 -23.47 -21.52 -9.72
C ILE A 264 -23.27 -22.95 -9.17
N LEU A 265 -22.32 -23.70 -9.71
CA LEU A 265 -22.22 -25.15 -9.47
C LEU A 265 -21.20 -25.58 -8.40
N THR A 266 -20.30 -24.70 -7.96
CA THR A 266 -19.39 -25.04 -6.86
C THR A 266 -20.05 -24.76 -5.50
N PRO A 267 -19.74 -25.52 -4.42
CA PRO A 267 -20.24 -25.21 -3.07
C PRO A 267 -19.88 -23.80 -2.60
N ILE A 268 -18.71 -23.30 -3.02
CA ILE A 268 -18.26 -21.92 -2.79
C ILE A 268 -19.14 -20.93 -3.56
N GLY A 269 -19.44 -21.26 -4.81
CA GLY A 269 -20.32 -20.49 -5.67
C GLY A 269 -21.78 -20.45 -5.20
N ARG A 270 -22.31 -21.55 -4.66
CA ARG A 270 -23.64 -21.61 -4.08
C ARG A 270 -23.73 -20.84 -2.77
N TRP A 271 -22.75 -21.01 -1.87
CA TRP A 271 -22.60 -20.16 -0.68
C TRP A 271 -22.48 -18.67 -1.05
N PHE A 272 -21.86 -18.37 -2.19
CA PHE A 272 -21.68 -17.04 -2.71
C PHE A 272 -22.98 -16.43 -3.27
N ILE A 273 -23.76 -17.18 -4.07
CA ILE A 273 -25.09 -16.76 -4.53
C ILE A 273 -26.05 -16.62 -3.36
N ASP A 274 -26.02 -17.54 -2.40
CA ASP A 274 -26.83 -17.46 -1.19
C ASP A 274 -26.44 -16.24 -0.35
N ASN A 275 -25.16 -15.86 -0.28
CA ASN A 275 -24.73 -14.62 0.36
C ASN A 275 -25.18 -13.38 -0.41
N ILE A 276 -25.10 -13.35 -1.74
CA ILE A 276 -25.62 -12.23 -2.53
C ILE A 276 -27.14 -12.11 -2.34
N TYR A 277 -27.85 -13.24 -2.39
CA TYR A 277 -29.30 -13.31 -2.23
C TYR A 277 -29.73 -12.88 -0.83
N LEU A 278 -29.09 -13.40 0.23
CA LEU A 278 -29.35 -12.99 1.62
C LEU A 278 -28.96 -11.53 1.86
N ARG A 279 -27.87 -11.03 1.25
CA ARG A 279 -27.45 -9.62 1.37
C ARG A 279 -28.39 -8.67 0.63
N TYR A 280 -28.93 -9.08 -0.51
CA TYR A 280 -29.92 -8.32 -1.27
C TYR A 280 -31.26 -8.27 -0.53
N ASN A 281 -31.74 -9.41 -0.02
CA ASN A 281 -33.01 -9.47 0.71
C ASN A 281 -32.97 -8.74 2.05
N ASN A 282 -31.88 -8.87 2.83
CA ASN A 282 -31.80 -8.19 4.13
C ASN A 282 -31.72 -6.66 4.03
N ASN A 283 -31.17 -6.12 2.94
CA ASN A 283 -31.17 -4.66 2.70
C ASN A 283 -32.58 -4.12 2.42
N ASN A 284 -33.45 -4.91 1.77
CA ASN A 284 -34.83 -4.50 1.49
C ASN A 284 -35.76 -4.56 2.72
N VAL A 285 -35.42 -5.41 3.71
CA VAL A 285 -36.22 -5.53 4.96
C VAL A 285 -35.96 -4.36 5.91
N HIS A 286 -34.73 -3.81 5.94
CA HIS A 286 -34.41 -2.69 6.84
C HIS A 286 -34.88 -1.33 6.31
N HIS A 287 -35.03 -1.13 5.00
CA HIS A 287 -35.53 0.15 4.48
C HIS A 287 -37.05 0.31 4.54
N LYS A 288 -37.82 -0.78 4.61
CA LYS A 288 -39.29 -0.68 4.70
C LYS A 288 -39.85 -0.46 6.11
N ARG A 289 -39.01 -0.44 7.15
CA ARG A 289 -39.48 -0.34 8.55
C ARG A 289 -39.31 1.04 9.20
N SER A 290 -38.83 2.06 8.48
CA SER A 290 -38.59 3.40 9.05
C SER A 290 -39.56 4.50 8.58
N VAL A 291 -40.69 4.18 7.94
CA VAL A 291 -41.63 5.20 7.41
C VAL A 291 -43.07 4.99 7.89
N ILE A 292 -43.29 4.43 9.08
CA ILE A 292 -44.64 4.42 9.69
C ILE A 292 -44.58 4.92 11.15
N ALA A 293 -44.99 6.19 11.28
CA ALA A 293 -45.57 6.89 12.43
C ALA A 293 -44.80 6.95 13.78
N PRO A 294 -44.54 8.17 14.31
CA PRO A 294 -44.12 8.36 15.68
C PRO A 294 -45.33 8.19 16.60
N THR A 295 -45.35 7.12 17.39
CA THR A 295 -46.27 7.03 18.53
C THR A 295 -45.53 7.53 19.75
N GLN A 296 -45.87 8.74 20.20
CA GLN A 296 -45.48 9.26 21.50
C GLN A 296 -46.06 8.37 22.59
N ASN A 297 -45.22 7.62 23.30
CA ASN A 297 -45.26 7.42 24.75
C ASN A 297 -44.41 6.22 25.15
N SER A 298 -43.42 6.45 26.01
CA SER A 298 -43.20 5.68 27.23
C SER A 298 -41.79 5.99 27.73
N ASN A 299 -41.73 6.70 28.85
CA ASN A 299 -40.58 6.73 29.75
C ASN A 299 -40.03 5.31 29.93
N ASN A 300 -38.72 5.14 29.74
CA ASN A 300 -37.89 4.21 30.50
C ASN A 300 -36.43 4.53 30.21
N ASP A 301 -35.74 4.91 31.28
CA ASP A 301 -34.29 4.90 31.43
C ASP A 301 -33.72 3.65 30.78
N HIS A 302 -32.80 3.78 29.81
CA HIS A 302 -31.74 2.79 29.53
C HIS A 302 -30.68 3.43 28.63
N SER A 303 -29.48 3.57 29.21
CA SER A 303 -28.14 3.71 28.60
C SER A 303 -27.99 4.67 27.42
N ASN A 304 -27.34 5.80 27.71
CA ASN A 304 -26.58 6.63 26.78
C ASN A 304 -25.46 5.82 26.10
N ASP A 305 -25.79 4.89 25.20
CA ASP A 305 -24.82 4.36 24.25
C ASP A 305 -24.73 5.34 23.07
N ASP A 306 -23.86 6.32 23.25
CA ASP A 306 -23.00 6.91 22.23
C ASP A 306 -23.59 6.98 20.81
N ASN A 307 -24.53 7.90 20.62
CA ASN A 307 -24.77 8.56 19.32
C ASN A 307 -23.59 9.49 18.99
N ASN A 308 -22.37 8.95 19.02
CA ASN A 308 -21.20 9.65 18.52
C ASN A 308 -21.31 9.62 16.99
N ASN A 309 -21.92 10.68 16.47
CA ASN A 309 -21.90 11.14 15.08
C ASN A 309 -20.46 11.53 14.66
N GLY A 310 -19.47 10.78 15.14
CA GLY A 310 -18.06 10.95 14.84
C GLY A 310 -17.88 10.69 13.35
N ASN A 311 -17.33 11.69 12.67
CA ASN A 311 -16.97 11.69 11.25
C ASN A 311 -16.73 10.26 10.74
N ASP A 312 -17.65 9.76 9.94
CA ASP A 312 -17.74 8.37 9.43
C ASP A 312 -16.55 7.96 8.54
N TYR A 313 -15.51 8.81 8.48
CA TYR A 313 -14.17 8.58 7.96
C TYR A 313 -13.21 8.13 9.07
N SER A 314 -13.62 7.16 9.90
CA SER A 314 -12.60 6.33 10.55
C SER A 314 -11.69 5.80 9.43
N GLY A 315 -10.41 6.13 9.50
CA GLY A 315 -9.40 5.76 8.53
C GLY A 315 -9.48 4.27 8.24
N ILE A 316 -9.20 3.91 6.99
CA ILE A 316 -9.30 2.53 6.51
C ILE A 316 -8.40 1.56 7.30
N THR A 317 -7.39 2.09 8.00
CA THR A 317 -6.49 1.34 8.87
C THR A 317 -6.75 1.52 10.36
N ASP A 318 -7.79 2.23 10.79
CA ASP A 318 -7.99 2.58 12.21
C ASP A 318 -8.15 1.36 13.12
N SER A 319 -8.64 0.26 12.58
CA SER A 319 -8.75 -1.00 13.34
C SER A 319 -7.46 -1.80 13.42
N PHE A 320 -6.37 -1.29 12.85
CA PHE A 320 -5.04 -1.90 12.94
C PHE A 320 -4.39 -1.50 14.26
N HIS A 321 -4.14 -2.49 15.10
CA HIS A 321 -3.52 -2.28 16.40
C HIS A 321 -2.33 -3.22 16.56
N ILE A 322 -1.15 -2.67 16.81
CA ILE A 322 0.02 -3.43 17.22
C ILE A 322 -0.25 -3.95 18.64
N THR A 323 -0.19 -5.27 18.82
CA THR A 323 -0.51 -5.94 20.09
C THR A 323 0.72 -6.38 20.86
N SER A 324 1.87 -6.49 20.18
CA SER A 324 3.20 -6.72 20.76
C SER A 324 4.28 -6.26 19.79
N ASP A 325 5.56 -6.39 20.16
CA ASP A 325 6.71 -6.02 19.31
C ASP A 325 6.70 -6.71 17.93
N THR A 326 6.04 -7.88 17.81
CA THR A 326 6.03 -8.69 16.58
C THR A 326 4.63 -9.07 16.11
N THR A 327 3.57 -8.58 16.76
CA THR A 327 2.20 -8.96 16.42
C THR A 327 1.27 -7.76 16.28
N ALA A 328 0.28 -7.88 15.41
CA ALA A 328 -0.81 -6.93 15.28
C ALA A 328 -2.15 -7.64 15.10
N SER A 329 -3.24 -6.88 15.30
CA SER A 329 -4.59 -7.33 14.98
C SER A 329 -5.28 -6.32 14.08
N PHE A 330 -6.15 -6.81 13.21
CA PHE A 330 -6.90 -5.98 12.28
C PHE A 330 -8.35 -6.44 12.16
N ARG A 331 -9.30 -5.49 12.15
CA ARG A 331 -10.72 -5.77 11.94
C ARG A 331 -11.23 -5.15 10.64
N PHE A 332 -11.32 -5.95 9.59
CA PHE A 332 -11.79 -5.43 8.32
C PHE A 332 -13.32 -5.24 8.26
N GLY A 333 -13.72 -4.07 7.75
CA GLY A 333 -15.04 -3.76 7.22
C GLY A 333 -15.18 -4.02 5.72
N PRO A 334 -16.39 -3.78 5.14
CA PRO A 334 -16.69 -3.96 3.72
C PRO A 334 -15.75 -3.21 2.76
N GLN A 335 -15.24 -2.04 3.16
CA GLN A 335 -14.35 -1.21 2.37
C GLN A 335 -12.97 -1.82 2.09
N HIS A 336 -12.61 -2.92 2.77
CA HIS A 336 -11.36 -3.66 2.53
C HIS A 336 -11.57 -4.91 1.68
N THR A 337 -12.83 -5.21 1.36
CA THR A 337 -13.20 -6.43 0.66
C THR A 337 -13.70 -6.08 -0.73
N ASN A 338 -13.41 -6.96 -1.69
CA ASN A 338 -13.98 -6.87 -3.01
C ASN A 338 -15.51 -7.06 -2.95
N GLY A 339 -16.20 -6.88 -4.08
CA GLY A 339 -17.64 -7.13 -4.20
C GLY A 339 -18.08 -8.56 -3.78
N PHE A 340 -17.13 -9.48 -3.62
CA PHE A 340 -17.34 -10.85 -3.18
C PHE A 340 -17.09 -11.08 -1.69
N GLY A 341 -16.74 -10.03 -0.94
CA GLY A 341 -16.43 -10.09 0.48
C GLY A 341 -15.06 -10.71 0.81
N GLY A 342 -14.22 -10.97 -0.19
CA GLY A 342 -12.84 -11.38 0.02
C GLY A 342 -11.95 -10.15 0.22
N LEU A 343 -11.07 -10.19 1.21
CA LEU A 343 -10.11 -9.12 1.47
C LEU A 343 -9.17 -8.92 0.26
N HIS A 344 -8.99 -7.68 -0.19
CA HIS A 344 -8.09 -7.37 -1.31
C HIS A 344 -6.66 -7.84 -1.02
N GLY A 345 -5.98 -8.37 -2.05
CA GLY A 345 -4.59 -8.79 -1.91
C GLY A 345 -3.70 -7.59 -1.60
N GLY A 346 -3.89 -6.50 -2.35
CA GLY A 346 -3.26 -5.22 -2.12
C GLY A 346 -3.37 -4.72 -0.68
N PHE A 347 -4.53 -4.90 -0.05
CA PHE A 347 -4.75 -4.44 1.31
C PHE A 347 -3.99 -5.29 2.33
N GLN A 348 -3.92 -6.60 2.12
CA GLN A 348 -3.10 -7.48 2.96
C GLN A 348 -1.62 -7.09 2.93
N ALA A 349 -1.12 -6.67 1.76
CA ALA A 349 0.25 -6.18 1.64
C ALA A 349 0.50 -4.91 2.44
N ILE A 350 -0.46 -3.98 2.49
CA ILE A 350 -0.39 -2.77 3.32
C ILE A 350 -0.26 -3.15 4.80
N LEU A 351 -1.10 -4.08 5.27
CA LEU A 351 -1.03 -4.54 6.67
C LEU A 351 0.31 -5.21 7.01
N MET A 352 0.84 -6.02 6.08
CA MET A 352 2.15 -6.65 6.25
C MET A 352 3.27 -5.61 6.31
N GLU A 353 3.28 -4.63 5.40
CA GLU A 353 4.32 -3.59 5.43
C GLU A 353 4.25 -2.75 6.70
N ARG A 354 3.05 -2.40 7.17
CA ARG A 354 2.86 -1.60 8.38
C ARG A 354 3.42 -2.31 9.62
N LEU A 355 3.10 -3.58 9.82
CA LEU A 355 3.70 -4.36 10.90
C LEU A 355 5.22 -4.51 10.70
N GLY A 356 5.65 -4.79 9.47
CA GLY A 356 7.06 -4.99 9.14
C GLY A 356 7.92 -3.74 9.39
N GLN A 357 7.41 -2.54 9.10
CA GLN A 357 8.09 -1.28 9.39
C GLN A 357 8.29 -1.08 10.90
N ALA A 358 7.27 -1.35 11.72
CA ALA A 358 7.38 -1.25 13.17
C ALA A 358 8.43 -2.22 13.75
N VAL A 359 8.38 -3.48 13.32
CA VAL A 359 9.35 -4.52 13.74
C VAL A 359 10.76 -4.14 13.28
N ALA A 360 10.93 -3.79 12.01
CA ALA A 360 12.24 -3.44 11.45
C ALA A 360 12.86 -2.23 12.15
N ARG A 361 12.07 -1.19 12.46
CA ARG A 361 12.52 -0.01 13.21
C ARG A 361 13.04 -0.39 14.60
N ASN A 362 12.32 -1.25 15.32
CA ASN A 362 12.74 -1.72 16.65
C ASN A 362 14.07 -2.50 16.58
N GLU A 363 14.21 -3.38 15.59
CA GLU A 363 15.44 -4.18 15.38
C GLU A 363 16.65 -3.30 15.03
N PHE A 364 16.47 -2.29 14.17
CA PHE A 364 17.55 -1.34 13.88
C PHE A 364 17.95 -0.50 15.10
N LEU A 365 16.98 -0.02 15.90
CA LEU A 365 17.28 0.71 17.14
C LEU A 365 18.08 -0.16 18.12
N GLN A 366 17.74 -1.44 18.25
CA GLN A 366 18.49 -2.37 19.11
C GLN A 366 19.95 -2.50 18.63
N LEU A 367 20.17 -2.68 17.32
CA LEU A 367 21.50 -2.78 16.73
C LEU A 367 22.37 -1.54 17.03
N PHE A 368 21.81 -0.33 16.91
CA PHE A 368 22.53 0.91 17.17
C PHE A 368 22.84 1.12 18.66
N ASN A 369 21.93 0.73 19.55
CA ASN A 369 22.13 0.84 20.99
C ASN A 369 23.23 -0.11 21.48
N THR A 370 23.26 -1.35 20.99
CA THR A 370 24.32 -2.32 21.35
C THR A 370 25.69 -1.85 20.90
N THR A 371 25.79 -1.22 19.72
CA THR A 371 27.06 -0.71 19.19
C THR A 371 27.60 0.45 20.05
N SER A 372 26.74 1.37 20.47
CA SER A 372 27.14 2.56 21.23
C SER A 372 27.69 2.24 22.62
N ASN A 373 27.15 1.21 23.29
CA ASN A 373 27.58 0.81 24.63
C ASN A 373 28.92 0.06 24.65
N SER A 374 29.32 -0.55 23.53
CA SER A 374 30.59 -1.28 23.45
C SER A 374 31.82 -0.35 23.41
N SER A 375 31.65 0.91 23.00
CA SER A 375 32.76 1.87 22.85
C SER A 375 33.17 2.63 24.11
N SER A 376 32.41 2.54 25.22
CA SER A 376 32.64 3.36 26.42
C SER A 376 33.27 2.63 27.61
N SER A 377 33.61 1.35 27.52
CA SER A 377 34.08 0.54 28.66
C SER A 377 35.60 0.39 28.81
N SER A 378 36.44 1.18 28.13
CA SER A 378 37.88 0.90 28.01
C SER A 378 38.85 1.86 28.73
N THR A 379 38.41 2.68 29.68
CA THR A 379 39.35 3.43 30.55
C THR A 379 39.08 3.16 32.03
N THR A 380 39.65 2.06 32.50
CA THR A 380 39.99 1.87 33.92
C THR A 380 41.16 2.79 34.26
N THR A 381 40.87 3.96 34.81
CA THR A 381 41.80 4.62 35.72
C THR A 381 41.23 4.44 37.12
N ASP A 382 41.97 3.69 37.92
CA ASP A 382 41.72 3.42 39.34
C ASP A 382 41.61 4.75 40.11
N ASP A 383 40.38 5.22 40.37
CA ASP A 383 40.15 6.27 41.35
C ASP A 383 38.99 5.87 42.29
N PRO A 384 39.31 5.40 43.52
CA PRO A 384 38.34 4.88 44.46
C PRO A 384 37.88 5.98 45.43
N SER A 385 37.13 6.98 44.97
CA SER A 385 36.34 7.83 45.87
C SER A 385 35.36 8.75 45.14
N GLY A 386 34.05 8.49 45.27
CA GLY A 386 33.01 9.44 44.88
C GLY A 386 31.64 8.81 44.65
N ASP A 387 30.77 8.93 45.65
CA ASP A 387 29.35 8.55 45.65
C ASP A 387 28.50 9.41 44.69
N ASP A 388 28.80 9.43 43.39
CA ASP A 388 27.95 10.08 42.40
C ASP A 388 27.12 9.05 41.63
N VAL A 389 25.89 8.86 42.12
CA VAL A 389 24.81 8.15 41.43
C VAL A 389 24.42 8.94 40.18
N ILE A 390 25.13 8.73 39.08
CA ILE A 390 24.75 9.26 37.75
C ILE A 390 23.52 8.47 37.29
N ASN A 391 22.37 9.02 37.59
CA ASN A 391 21.08 8.56 37.14
C ASN A 391 20.97 8.84 35.63
N TYR A 392 21.38 7.89 34.79
CA TYR A 392 21.14 7.89 33.34
C TYR A 392 19.63 7.73 33.08
N HIS A 393 18.87 8.80 33.31
CA HIS A 393 17.56 8.93 32.68
C HIS A 393 17.78 9.05 31.17
N ASN A 394 17.39 7.97 30.50
CA ASN A 394 17.32 7.72 29.07
C ASN A 394 16.56 8.85 28.34
N ASN A 395 17.21 10.01 28.19
CA ASN A 395 16.82 11.03 27.22
C ASN A 395 17.24 10.55 25.82
N ASN A 396 16.70 9.40 25.40
CA ASN A 396 16.74 8.94 24.02
C ASN A 396 16.03 10.00 23.18
N VAL A 397 16.81 11.00 22.76
CA VAL A 397 16.47 11.90 21.66
C VAL A 397 16.00 10.98 20.54
N GLY A 398 14.70 11.05 20.24
CA GLY A 398 14.01 10.13 19.34
C GLY A 398 14.67 10.15 17.97
N VAL A 399 15.65 9.27 17.76
CA VAL A 399 16.26 9.06 16.47
C VAL A 399 15.16 8.50 15.59
N ASP A 400 14.62 9.35 14.74
CA ASP A 400 13.62 8.96 13.77
C ASP A 400 14.33 8.15 12.67
N LEU A 401 14.39 6.83 12.87
CA LEU A 401 14.88 5.91 11.87
C LEU A 401 13.84 5.79 10.76
N ASP A 402 14.22 6.21 9.56
CA ASP A 402 13.40 6.02 8.37
C ASP A 402 13.72 4.65 7.76
N VAL A 403 12.74 3.74 7.85
CA VAL A 403 12.84 2.37 7.37
C VAL A 403 11.93 2.20 6.16
N GLU A 404 12.50 1.82 5.01
CA GLU A 404 11.76 1.58 3.77
C GLU A 404 11.69 0.08 3.46
N CYS A 405 10.53 -0.39 2.99
CA CYS A 405 10.42 -1.73 2.41
C CYS A 405 11.07 -1.74 1.02
N GLU A 406 12.18 -2.45 0.87
CA GLU A 406 12.92 -2.53 -0.40
C GLU A 406 12.29 -3.53 -1.37
N ARG A 407 11.87 -4.67 -0.81
CA ARG A 407 11.33 -5.82 -1.55
C ARG A 407 10.22 -6.47 -0.76
N MET A 408 9.17 -6.89 -1.46
CA MET A 408 8.04 -7.58 -0.86
C MET A 408 7.58 -8.72 -1.76
N GLN A 409 7.32 -9.88 -1.18
CA GLN A 409 6.73 -11.03 -1.85
C GLN A 409 5.61 -11.59 -1.00
N VAL A 410 4.39 -11.61 -1.50
CA VAL A 410 3.19 -12.09 -0.80
C VAL A 410 2.60 -13.28 -1.52
N SER A 411 2.30 -14.34 -0.78
CA SER A 411 1.61 -15.55 -1.23
C SER A 411 0.26 -15.66 -0.52
N TYR A 412 -0.82 -15.80 -1.29
CA TYR A 412 -2.19 -15.92 -0.80
C TYR A 412 -2.59 -17.38 -0.77
N GLN A 413 -2.85 -17.90 0.44
CA GLN A 413 -3.13 -19.32 0.67
C GLN A 413 -4.62 -19.58 0.86
N SER A 414 -5.35 -18.65 1.49
CA SER A 414 -6.78 -18.79 1.72
C SER A 414 -7.52 -17.46 1.75
N SER A 415 -8.84 -17.51 1.63
CA SER A 415 -9.69 -16.32 1.73
C SER A 415 -9.85 -15.88 3.19
N ALA A 416 -9.69 -14.59 3.44
CA ALA A 416 -10.04 -13.96 4.71
C ALA A 416 -11.57 -13.90 4.88
N SER A 417 -12.17 -14.98 5.38
CA SER A 417 -13.64 -15.05 5.58
C SER A 417 -14.12 -14.51 6.92
N THR A 418 -13.21 -14.19 7.85
CA THR A 418 -13.53 -13.69 9.20
C THR A 418 -13.09 -12.25 9.34
N ARG A 419 -13.95 -11.39 9.87
CA ARG A 419 -13.66 -9.95 9.98
C ARG A 419 -12.45 -9.59 10.84
N ARG A 420 -11.96 -10.49 11.68
CA ARG A 420 -10.77 -10.27 12.52
C ARG A 420 -9.62 -11.10 11.99
N LEU A 421 -8.48 -10.46 11.85
CA LEU A 421 -7.21 -11.04 11.46
C LEU A 421 -6.16 -10.75 12.53
N GLU A 422 -5.22 -11.66 12.65
CA GLU A 422 -4.01 -11.49 13.44
C GLU A 422 -2.81 -11.53 12.50
N LEU A 423 -1.81 -10.71 12.79
CA LEU A 423 -0.58 -10.63 12.02
C LEU A 423 0.57 -10.98 12.95
N CYS A 424 1.47 -11.83 12.48
CA CYS A 424 2.67 -12.25 13.20
C CYS A 424 3.89 -12.05 12.32
N ALA A 425 4.90 -11.35 12.83
CA ALA A 425 6.17 -11.14 12.17
C ALA A 425 7.27 -11.99 12.79
N TYR A 426 8.15 -12.54 11.95
CA TYR A 426 9.28 -13.36 12.33
C TYR A 426 10.53 -12.82 11.63
N VAL A 427 11.59 -12.53 12.37
CA VAL A 427 12.87 -12.11 11.80
C VAL A 427 13.57 -13.32 11.17
N ILE A 428 13.81 -13.27 9.87
CA ILE A 428 14.53 -14.32 9.12
C ILE A 428 16.03 -13.99 9.03
N ASP A 429 16.34 -12.77 8.62
CA ASP A 429 17.70 -12.25 8.52
C ASP A 429 17.76 -10.93 9.31
N PRO A 430 18.33 -10.93 10.53
CA PRO A 430 18.41 -9.74 11.36
C PRO A 430 19.36 -8.70 10.75
N PRO A 431 19.18 -7.41 11.06
CA PRO A 431 20.03 -6.35 10.52
C PRO A 431 21.46 -6.47 11.06
N ARG A 432 22.44 -6.08 10.24
CA ARG A 432 23.87 -6.10 10.61
C ARG A 432 24.54 -4.78 10.23
N LEU A 433 25.66 -4.47 10.85
CA LEU A 433 26.40 -3.23 10.56
C LEU A 433 26.96 -3.17 9.13
N ASP A 434 27.39 -4.31 8.60
CA ASP A 434 27.88 -4.46 7.22
C ASP A 434 26.73 -4.55 6.19
N ARG A 435 25.53 -4.89 6.66
CA ARG A 435 24.34 -5.06 5.83
C ARG A 435 23.11 -4.49 6.56
N PRO A 436 22.82 -3.19 6.40
CA PRO A 436 21.72 -2.50 7.10
C PRO A 436 20.36 -2.82 6.48
N SER A 437 20.09 -4.12 6.29
CA SER A 437 18.83 -4.65 5.80
C SER A 437 18.32 -5.74 6.74
N ILE A 438 17.03 -5.77 7.00
CA ILE A 438 16.36 -6.83 7.76
C ILE A 438 15.36 -7.54 6.86
N THR A 439 15.30 -8.87 6.93
CA THR A 439 14.26 -9.65 6.23
C THR A 439 13.31 -10.29 7.23
N LEU A 440 12.02 -10.03 7.04
CA LEU A 440 10.91 -10.47 7.88
C LEU A 440 10.01 -11.44 7.10
N ARG A 441 9.52 -12.47 7.79
CA ARG A 441 8.36 -13.28 7.37
C ARG A 441 7.15 -12.81 8.15
N ILE A 442 6.07 -12.46 7.46
CA ILE A 442 4.85 -11.97 8.09
C ILE A 442 3.69 -12.86 7.66
N GLU A 443 3.00 -13.44 8.64
CA GLU A 443 1.82 -14.27 8.41
C GLU A 443 0.55 -13.50 8.81
N ILE A 444 -0.48 -13.55 7.96
CA ILE A 444 -1.83 -13.13 8.32
C ILE A 444 -2.64 -14.37 8.65
N LEU A 445 -3.15 -14.43 9.87
CA LEU A 445 -3.90 -15.53 10.43
C LEU A 445 -5.39 -15.17 10.55
N ARG A 446 -6.25 -16.15 10.28
CA ARG A 446 -7.66 -16.11 10.63
C ARG A 446 -8.00 -17.20 11.64
N HIS A 447 -8.87 -16.87 12.59
CA HIS A 447 -9.39 -17.84 13.55
C HIS A 447 -10.63 -18.52 13.01
N SER A 448 -10.66 -19.86 13.04
CA SER A 448 -11.87 -20.60 12.68
C SER A 448 -13.02 -20.27 13.62
N LYS A 449 -14.23 -20.08 13.05
CA LYS A 449 -15.44 -19.80 13.83
C LYS A 449 -16.00 -21.00 14.57
N GLN A 450 -15.55 -22.23 14.30
CA GLN A 450 -16.13 -23.41 14.95
C GLN A 450 -15.49 -23.67 16.32
N PRO A 451 -16.21 -23.47 17.44
CA PRO A 451 -15.92 -24.20 18.67
C PRO A 451 -16.46 -25.61 18.46
N ARG A 452 -15.62 -26.53 17.99
CA ARG A 452 -15.93 -27.96 18.04
C ARG A 452 -14.95 -28.61 18.99
N ASP A 453 -15.53 -29.06 20.10
CA ASP A 453 -14.95 -29.85 21.17
C ASP A 453 -13.98 -29.13 22.10
N ASN A 454 -14.01 -29.54 23.38
CA ASN A 454 -13.37 -28.95 24.55
C ASN A 454 -11.83 -28.81 24.50
N SER A 455 -11.20 -28.90 23.33
CA SER A 455 -9.81 -28.55 23.16
C SER A 455 -9.68 -27.03 23.06
N ASN A 456 -9.02 -26.41 24.05
CA ASN A 456 -8.79 -24.97 24.17
C ASN A 456 -7.92 -24.33 23.04
N HIS A 457 -7.70 -25.02 21.92
CA HIS A 457 -6.87 -24.53 20.82
C HIS A 457 -7.71 -24.32 19.57
N ARG A 458 -8.14 -23.07 19.35
CA ARG A 458 -8.66 -22.65 18.05
C ARG A 458 -7.55 -22.78 17.02
N LYS A 459 -7.78 -23.58 15.99
CA LYS A 459 -6.84 -23.72 14.88
C LYS A 459 -6.81 -22.41 14.08
N ALA A 460 -5.70 -21.69 14.17
CA ALA A 460 -5.40 -20.58 13.28
C ALA A 460 -5.14 -21.12 11.87
N VAL A 461 -5.61 -20.39 10.85
CA VAL A 461 -5.39 -20.72 9.45
C VAL A 461 -4.64 -19.55 8.81
N VAL A 462 -3.53 -19.83 8.15
CA VAL A 462 -2.78 -18.85 7.37
C VAL A 462 -3.61 -18.42 6.16
N VAL A 463 -3.88 -17.12 6.08
CA VAL A 463 -4.57 -16.45 4.98
C VAL A 463 -3.56 -16.10 3.90
N SER A 464 -2.47 -15.45 4.31
CA SER A 464 -1.38 -15.06 3.45
C SER A 464 -0.06 -15.02 4.23
N GLU A 465 1.01 -15.14 3.48
CA GLU A 465 2.38 -15.11 3.96
C GLU A 465 3.18 -14.12 3.11
N GLY A 466 3.89 -13.20 3.76
CA GLY A 466 4.75 -12.21 3.13
C GLY A 466 6.20 -12.38 3.54
N ILE A 467 7.13 -12.27 2.59
CA ILE A 467 8.56 -12.08 2.85
C ILE A 467 8.91 -10.65 2.46
N LEU A 468 9.31 -9.84 3.43
CA LEU A 468 9.59 -8.42 3.26
C LEU A 468 11.02 -8.12 3.67
N THR A 469 11.75 -7.40 2.82
CA THR A 469 13.08 -6.87 3.16
C THR A 469 12.97 -5.37 3.36
N PHE A 470 13.45 -4.90 4.50
CA PHE A 470 13.49 -3.50 4.86
C PHE A 470 14.94 -3.01 4.93
N VAL A 471 15.15 -1.75 4.57
CA VAL A 471 16.44 -1.07 4.64
C VAL A 471 16.30 0.23 5.43
N GLU A 472 17.33 0.58 6.18
CA GLU A 472 17.43 1.89 6.80
C GLU A 472 17.88 2.92 5.75
N LYS A 473 17.13 4.00 5.58
CA LYS A 473 17.46 5.06 4.62
C LYS A 473 18.39 6.13 5.19
N THR A 474 18.38 6.31 6.49
CA THR A 474 19.07 7.44 7.11
C THR A 474 20.57 7.38 6.83
N SER A 475 21.16 8.55 6.55
CA SER A 475 22.59 8.76 6.29
C SER A 475 23.52 8.36 7.45
N TYR A 476 23.02 7.68 8.48
CA TYR A 476 23.83 7.15 9.57
C TYR A 476 24.96 6.25 9.07
N SER A 477 24.79 5.56 7.93
CA SER A 477 25.88 4.79 7.32
C SER A 477 27.05 5.66 6.86
N LYS A 478 26.83 6.92 6.43
CA LYS A 478 27.92 7.85 6.07
C LYS A 478 28.73 8.24 7.31
N THR A 479 28.05 8.52 8.43
CA THR A 479 28.71 8.94 9.69
C THR A 479 29.46 7.79 10.35
N LEU A 480 28.90 6.57 10.35
CA LEU A 480 29.57 5.36 10.88
C LEU A 480 30.78 4.96 10.03
N LYS A 481 30.68 5.03 8.69
CA LYS A 481 31.84 4.80 7.80
C LYS A 481 32.95 5.80 8.06
N ASN A 482 32.61 7.09 8.25
CA ASN A 482 33.61 8.11 8.58
C ASN A 482 34.30 7.84 9.93
N LYS A 483 33.56 7.40 10.96
CA LYS A 483 34.16 7.04 12.26
C LYS A 483 35.06 5.81 12.18
N GLN A 484 34.69 4.78 11.41
CA GLN A 484 35.55 3.61 11.20
C GLN A 484 36.84 3.97 10.43
N CYS A 485 36.77 4.81 9.40
CA CYS A 485 37.97 5.25 8.69
C CYS A 485 38.95 6.01 9.59
N ILE A 486 38.45 6.90 10.47
CA ILE A 486 39.30 7.69 11.37
C ILE A 486 40.06 6.80 12.36
N ASN A 487 39.41 5.78 12.93
CA ASN A 487 40.08 4.88 13.88
C ASN A 487 41.13 3.98 13.18
N THR A 488 40.90 3.61 11.91
CA THR A 488 41.86 2.78 11.17
C THR A 488 43.12 3.56 10.75
N GLU A 489 43.03 4.89 10.65
CA GLU A 489 44.19 5.78 10.41
C GLU A 489 44.95 6.11 11.69
N GLN A 490 44.33 6.08 12.87
CA GLN A 490 45.05 6.28 14.15
C GLN A 490 45.85 5.06 14.60
N ASP A 491 45.48 3.86 14.15
CA ASP A 491 46.21 2.61 14.42
C ASP A 491 47.34 2.33 13.41
N ARG A 492 47.59 3.22 12.44
CA ARG A 492 48.73 3.17 11.51
C ARG A 492 49.72 4.28 11.81
#